data_AF-A0A965TRW6-F1
#
_entry.id   AF-A0A965TRW6-F1
#
_cell.length_a   1.000
_cell.length_b   1.000
_cell.length_c   1.000
_cell.angle_alpha   90.00
_cell.angle_beta   90.00
_cell.angle_gamma   90.00
#
_symmetry.space_group_name_H-M   'P 1'
#
loop_
_entity.id
_entity.type
_entity.pdbx_description
1 polymer ?
#
loop_
_entity_poly.entity_id
_entity_poly.type
_entity_poly.pdbx_seq_one_letter_code
_entity_poly.pdbx_strand_id
1 'polypeptide(L)' 'MIRLFAASYPYDYPEPETICVAVRKGFRVMEAPVVMRERSTGRSSIRPFHAGYYLLKVTLAILVANIKKV' A
#
# COMPACT_ATOMS: atom_id res chain seq x y z
N MET A 1 16.54 -2.97 4.80
CA MET A 1 15.14 -3.17 4.35
C MET A 1 14.65 -4.59 4.59
N ILE A 2 15.31 -5.64 4.06
CA ILE A 2 14.88 -7.04 4.21
C ILE A 2 14.67 -7.45 5.68
N ARG A 3 15.64 -7.19 6.58
CA ARG A 3 15.51 -7.52 8.01
C ARG A 3 14.32 -6.85 8.70
N LEU A 4 13.95 -5.63 8.29
CA LEU A 4 12.82 -4.88 8.88
C LEU A 4 11.49 -5.57 8.51
N PHE A 5 11.32 -5.86 7.23
CA PHE A 5 10.08 -6.45 6.72
C PHE A 5 9.98 -7.96 6.94
N ALA A 6 11.09 -8.66 7.15
CA ALA A 6 11.08 -10.04 7.62
C ALA A 6 10.55 -10.17 9.06
N ALA A 7 10.75 -9.15 9.90
CA ALA A 7 10.25 -9.12 11.28
C ALA A 7 8.80 -8.59 11.37
N SER A 8 8.43 -7.62 10.55
CA SER A 8 7.09 -7.05 10.54
C SER A 8 6.71 -6.58 9.13
N TYR A 9 5.79 -7.31 8.51
CA TYR A 9 5.22 -6.98 7.20
C TYR A 9 3.71 -6.69 7.35
N PRO A 10 3.19 -5.57 6.83
CA PRO A 10 1.77 -5.28 6.86
C PRO A 10 0.97 -6.32 6.07
N TYR A 11 -0.14 -6.79 6.65
CA TYR A 11 -0.99 -7.81 6.04
C TYR A 11 -2.11 -7.22 5.18
N ASP A 12 -2.80 -6.18 5.67
CA ASP A 12 -3.97 -5.62 5.00
C ASP A 12 -3.60 -4.81 3.74
N TYR A 13 -2.65 -3.88 3.87
CA TYR A 13 -2.23 -3.02 2.75
C TYR A 13 -0.70 -3.01 2.62
N PRO A 14 -0.10 -4.11 2.15
CA PRO A 14 1.34 -4.30 2.15
C PRO A 14 2.07 -3.19 1.39
N GLU A 15 1.60 -2.80 0.21
CA GLU A 15 2.26 -1.77 -0.59
C GLU A 15 2.28 -0.37 0.08
N PRO A 16 1.13 0.28 0.38
CA PRO A 16 1.15 1.64 0.91
C PRO A 16 1.74 1.71 2.33
N GLU A 17 1.48 0.70 3.18
CA GLU A 17 2.01 0.69 4.54
C GLU A 17 3.53 0.48 4.54
N THR A 18 4.06 -0.41 3.69
CA THR A 18 5.52 -0.63 3.63
C THR A 18 6.25 0.59 3.10
N ILE A 19 5.70 1.30 2.11
CA ILE A 19 6.27 2.56 1.61
C ILE A 19 6.32 3.59 2.74
N CYS A 20 5.23 3.77 3.49
CA CYS A 20 5.20 4.67 4.64
C CYS A 20 6.27 4.33 5.69
N VAL A 21 6.38 3.05 6.05
CA VAL A 21 7.37 2.58 7.03
C VAL A 21 8.80 2.75 6.49
N ALA A 22 9.04 2.47 5.20
CA ALA A 22 10.34 2.62 4.57
C ALA A 22 10.81 4.08 4.58
N VAL A 23 9.95 5.02 4.18
CA VAL A 23 10.24 6.46 4.21
C VAL A 23 10.49 6.93 5.65
N ARG A 24 9.67 6.50 6.63
CA ARG A 24 9.86 6.86 8.05
C ARG A 24 11.19 6.36 8.63
N LYS A 25 11.69 5.21 8.17
CA LYS A 25 12.99 4.66 8.58
C LYS A 25 14.17 5.21 7.76
N GLY A 26 13.94 6.22 6.90
CA GLY A 26 14.98 6.89 6.13
C GLY A 26 15.46 6.13 4.89
N PHE A 27 14.73 5.11 4.44
CA PHE A 27 15.03 4.45 3.17
C PHE A 27 14.65 5.35 1.99
N ARG A 28 15.43 5.29 0.91
CA ARG A 28 15.09 5.94 -0.36
C ARG A 28 14.11 5.08 -1.13
N VAL A 29 12.96 5.65 -1.48
CA VAL A 29 11.94 5.05 -2.32
C VAL A 29 11.85 5.87 -3.60
N MET A 30 11.77 5.19 -4.74
CA MET A 30 11.67 5.81 -6.06
C MET A 30 10.64 5.06 -6.89
N GLU A 31 9.95 5.77 -7.78
CA GLU A 31 9.02 5.16 -8.73
C GLU A 31 9.76 4.81 -10.03
N ALA A 32 9.44 3.64 -10.59
CA ALA A 32 9.94 3.20 -11.89
C ALA A 32 8.80 3.25 -12.91
N PRO A 33 8.97 3.93 -14.07
CA PRO A 33 7.92 4.00 -15.07
C PRO A 33 7.68 2.64 -15.71
N VAL A 34 6.41 2.29 -15.92
CA VAL A 34 5.99 1.04 -16.56
C VAL A 34 4.84 1.29 -17.54
N VAL A 35 4.78 0.50 -18.61
CA VAL A 35 3.67 0.55 -19.59
C VAL A 35 2.57 -0.40 -19.14
N MET A 36 1.43 0.17 -18.75
CA MET A 36 0.24 -0.60 -18.37
C MET A 36 -0.42 -1.20 -19.61
N ARG A 37 -0.71 -2.50 -19.57
CA ARG A 37 -1.45 -3.19 -20.63
C ARG A 37 -2.93 -3.18 -20.32
N GLU A 38 -3.76 -2.98 -21.34
CA GLU A 38 -5.21 -3.05 -21.19
C GLU A 38 -5.64 -4.46 -20.79
N ARG A 39 -6.58 -4.54 -19.84
CA ARG A 39 -7.16 -5.80 -19.38
C ARG A 39 -8.04 -6.38 -20.49
N SER A 40 -7.68 -7.54 -21.02
CA SER A 40 -8.39 -8.18 -22.14
C SER A 40 -9.65 -8.97 -21.72
N THR A 41 -9.76 -9.40 -20.46
CA THR A 41 -10.87 -10.24 -19.98
C THR A 41 -11.27 -9.92 -18.53
N GLY A 42 -12.46 -10.36 -18.11
CA GLY A 42 -12.98 -10.17 -16.75
C GLY A 42 -13.67 -8.83 -16.51
N ARG A 43 -14.36 -8.70 -15.36
CA ARG A 43 -15.00 -7.46 -14.89
C ARG A 43 -14.34 -7.01 -13.59
N SER A 44 -14.28 -5.70 -13.37
CA SER A 44 -13.78 -5.17 -12.10
C SER A 44 -14.65 -5.65 -10.95
N SER A 45 -14.04 -6.22 -9.92
CA SER A 45 -14.71 -6.55 -8.65
C SER A 45 -15.02 -5.31 -7.80
N ILE A 46 -14.46 -4.15 -8.17
CA ILE A 46 -14.64 -2.89 -7.46
C ILE A 46 -15.84 -2.16 -8.05
N ARG A 47 -16.98 -2.30 -7.37
CA ARG A 47 -18.16 -1.45 -7.56
C ARG A 47 -17.88 -0.03 -7.04
N PRO A 48 -18.51 1.03 -7.59
CA PRO A 48 -18.20 2.42 -7.21
C PRO A 48 -18.34 2.70 -5.71
N PHE A 49 -19.35 2.12 -5.05
CA PHE A 49 -19.50 2.23 -3.60
C PHE A 49 -18.35 1.56 -2.82
N HIS A 50 -17.88 0.41 -3.31
CA HIS A 50 -16.76 -0.32 -2.69
C HIS A 50 -15.43 0.40 -2.92
N ALA A 51 -15.30 1.18 -4.01
CA ALA A 51 -14.13 2.02 -4.26
C ALA A 51 -13.99 3.12 -3.20
N GLY A 52 -15.10 3.81 -2.87
CA GLY A 52 -15.10 4.84 -1.82
C GLY A 52 -14.75 4.28 -0.44
N TYR A 53 -15.38 3.16 -0.07
CA TYR A 53 -15.06 2.45 1.16
C TYR A 53 -13.57 2.02 1.22
N TYR A 54 -13.05 1.48 0.12
CA TYR A 54 -11.65 1.07 0.01
C TYR A 54 -10.69 2.25 0.20
N LEU A 55 -10.92 3.37 -0.49
CA LEU A 55 -10.08 4.57 -0.35
C LEU A 55 -10.05 5.09 1.09
N LEU A 56 -11.21 5.11 1.76
CA LEU A 56 -11.32 5.54 3.14
C LEU A 56 -10.57 4.58 4.08
N LYS A 57 -10.73 3.27 3.90
CA LYS A 57 -10.06 2.25 4.71
C LYS A 57 -8.53 2.29 4.54
N VAL A 58 -8.03 2.43 3.32
CA VAL A 58 -6.58 2.57 3.04
C VAL A 58 -6.01 3.82 3.68
N THR A 59 -6.71 4.95 3.55
CA THR A 59 -6.26 6.23 4.14
C THR A 59 -6.15 6.12 5.66
N LEU A 60 -7.15 5.50 6.32
CA LEU A 60 -7.11 5.23 7.75
C LEU A 60 -5.97 4.29 8.13
N ALA A 61 -5.74 3.23 7.36
CA ALA A 61 -4.64 2.30 7.61
C ALA A 61 -3.27 2.98 7.55
N ILE A 62 -3.04 3.85 6.56
CA ILE A 62 -1.81 4.64 6.44
C ILE A 62 -1.62 5.57 7.64
N LEU A 63 -2.68 6.26 8.09
CA LEU A 63 -2.63 7.14 9.27
C LEU A 63 -2.28 6.34 10.54
N VAL A 64 -2.91 5.19 10.73
CA VAL A 64 -2.63 4.31 11.88
C VAL A 64 -1.21 3.77 11.81
N ALA A 65 -0.74 3.34 10.63
CA ALA A 65 0.63 2.87 10.43
C ALA A 65 1.66 3.97 10.74
N ASN A 66 1.34 5.23 10.47
CA ASN A 66 2.18 6.36 10.82
C ASN A 66 2.33 6.55 12.34
N ILE A 67 1.23 6.37 13.09
CA ILE A 67 1.20 6.50 14.55
C ILE A 67 1.80 5.26 15.24
N LYS A 68 1.62 4.08 14.65
CA LYS A 68 2.11 2.82 15.20
C LYS A 68 3.63 2.86 15.33
N LYS A 69 4.14 2.74 16.56
CA LYS A 69 5.57 2.54 16.80
C LYS A 69 5.96 1.16 16.26
N VAL A 70 6.78 1.18 15.21
CA VAL A 70 7.45 0.02 14.58
C VAL A 70 8.94 0.25 14.70
#